data_AF-A0A7K4FTV3-F1
#
_entry.id   AF-A0A7K4FTV3-F1
#
_cell.length_a   1.000
_cell.length_b   1.000
_cell.length_c   1.000
_cell.angle_alpha   90.00
_cell.angle_beta   90.00
_cell.angle_gamma   90.00
#
_symmetry.space_group_name_H-M   'P 1'
#
loop_
_entity.id
_entity.type
_entity.pdbx_description
1 polymer ?
#
loop_
_entity_poly.entity_id
_entity_poly.type
_entity_poly.pdbx_seq_one_letter_code
_entity_poly.pdbx_strand_id
1 'polypeptide(L)'
;SADENGIKLSTKSETNVEVELTKDMGAVSELELTKPTSSTYSSEYLSDILVLTNLSGNTRLFFGEQKPLQLQFDMENGGNVVYLLAPQMG
;
A
#
# COMPACT_ATOMS: atom_id res chain seq x y z
N SER A 1 -3.62 -5.92 4.89
CA SER A 1 -4.35 -7.04 4.26
C SER A 1 -5.36 -6.49 3.26
N ALA A 2 -5.85 -7.33 2.36
CA ALA A 2 -6.96 -7.00 1.47
C ALA A 2 -7.92 -8.19 1.31
N ASP A 3 -9.20 -7.87 1.20
CA ASP A 3 -10.29 -8.80 0.92
C ASP A 3 -11.34 -8.14 -0.01
N GLU A 4 -12.51 -8.76 -0.14
CA GLU A 4 -13.60 -8.27 -1.00
C GLU A 4 -14.16 -6.90 -0.58
N ASN A 5 -14.02 -6.53 0.70
CA ASN A 5 -14.55 -5.32 1.30
C ASN A 5 -13.59 -4.13 1.15
N GLY A 6 -12.27 -4.39 1.10
CA GLY A 6 -11.30 -3.34 0.90
C GLY A 6 -9.89 -3.69 1.34
N ILE A 7 -9.11 -2.65 1.64
CA ILE A 7 -7.74 -2.74 2.13
C ILE A 7 -7.73 -2.30 3.59
N LYS A 8 -7.06 -3.09 4.42
CA LYS A 8 -6.85 -2.81 5.84
C LYS A 8 -5.35 -2.68 6.12
N LEU A 9 -4.93 -1.53 6.62
CA LEU A 9 -3.58 -1.29 7.10
C LEU A 9 -3.59 -1.32 8.63
N SER A 10 -2.68 -2.08 9.22
CA SER A 10 -2.55 -2.16 10.67
C SER A 10 -1.10 -2.20 11.11
N THR A 11 -0.82 -1.69 12.30
CA THR A 11 0.50 -1.78 12.94
C THR A 11 0.62 -3.08 13.74
N LYS A 12 1.84 -3.63 13.79
CA LYS A 12 2.23 -4.69 14.74
C LYS A 12 3.13 -4.09 15.81
N SER A 13 2.55 -3.31 16.72
CA SER A 13 3.27 -2.67 17.82
C SER A 13 2.42 -2.66 19.09
N GLU A 14 2.95 -2.17 20.21
CA GLU A 14 2.18 -2.03 21.46
C GLU A 14 0.96 -1.12 21.29
N THR A 15 1.03 -0.17 20.36
CA THR A 15 -0.13 0.64 19.94
C THR A 15 -0.70 0.06 18.64
N ASN A 16 -1.95 -0.42 18.72
CA ASN A 16 -2.68 -0.88 17.54
C ASN A 16 -3.35 0.32 16.87
N VAL A 17 -2.85 0.68 15.69
CA VAL A 17 -3.50 1.62 14.78
C VAL A 17 -4.00 0.84 13.59
N GLU A 18 -5.23 1.14 13.18
CA GLU A 18 -5.91 0.47 12.08
C GLU A 18 -6.57 1.50 11.18
N VAL A 19 -6.36 1.35 9.88
CA VAL A 19 -6.98 2.17 8.83
C VAL A 19 -7.61 1.24 7.81
N GLU A 20 -8.88 1.45 7.52
CA GLU A 20 -9.62 0.72 6.50
C GLU A 20 -9.94 1.65 5.34
N LEU A 21 -9.59 1.21 4.13
CA LEU A 21 -9.91 1.85 2.87
C LEU A 21 -10.93 0.96 2.16
N THR A 22 -12.17 1.41 2.14
CA THR A 22 -13.29 0.70 1.53
C THR A 22 -13.61 1.29 0.15
N LYS A 23 -14.26 0.50 -0.71
CA LYS A 23 -14.58 0.89 -2.10
C LYS A 23 -15.52 2.10 -2.19
N ASP A 24 -16.33 2.32 -1.17
CA ASP A 24 -17.32 3.39 -1.07
C ASP A 24 -16.75 4.73 -0.54
N MET A 25 -15.53 4.74 0.01
CA MET A 25 -14.90 5.97 0.51
C MET A 25 -14.42 6.94 -0.60
N GLY A 26 -14.52 6.55 -1.88
CA GLY A 26 -14.06 7.35 -3.02
C GLY A 26 -12.53 7.53 -3.14
N ALA A 27 -11.79 7.21 -2.08
CA ALA A 27 -10.32 7.23 -2.06
C ALA A 27 -9.68 6.07 -2.85
N VAL A 28 -10.43 5.01 -3.14
CA VAL A 28 -9.98 3.85 -3.93
C VAL A 28 -10.55 3.98 -5.34
N SER A 29 -9.71 4.31 -6.31
CA SER A 29 -10.13 4.37 -7.72
C SER A 29 -10.35 2.99 -8.32
N GLU A 30 -9.53 2.01 -7.93
CA GLU A 30 -9.55 0.65 -8.45
C GLU A 30 -9.02 -0.33 -7.39
N LEU A 31 -9.64 -1.51 -7.28
CA LEU A 31 -9.18 -2.61 -6.44
C LEU A 31 -9.34 -3.93 -7.18
N GLU A 32 -8.23 -4.54 -7.56
CA GLU A 32 -8.19 -5.89 -8.10
C GLU A 32 -7.64 -6.87 -7.06
N LEU A 33 -8.44 -7.88 -6.72
CA LEU A 33 -8.06 -8.92 -5.75
C LEU A 33 -8.32 -10.30 -6.34
N THR A 34 -7.27 -11.12 -6.43
CA THR A 34 -7.39 -12.51 -6.91
C THR A 34 -7.76 -13.48 -5.79
N LYS A 35 -7.25 -13.23 -4.58
CA LYS A 35 -7.56 -13.97 -3.35
C LYS A 35 -7.32 -13.05 -2.14
N PRO A 36 -8.00 -13.27 -1.01
CA PRO A 36 -7.67 -12.59 0.24
C PRO A 36 -6.17 -12.72 0.53
N THR A 37 -5.53 -11.62 0.93
CA THR A 37 -4.08 -11.60 1.08
C THR A 37 -3.61 -10.69 2.22
N SER A 38 -2.51 -11.09 2.85
CA SER A 38 -1.89 -10.33 3.94
C SER A 38 -0.38 -10.41 3.84
N SER A 39 0.31 -9.33 4.18
CA SER A 39 1.77 -9.23 4.23
C SER A 39 2.15 -8.12 5.20
N THR A 40 3.35 -8.21 5.77
CA THR A 40 3.89 -7.24 6.72
C THR A 40 5.14 -6.62 6.12
N TYR A 41 5.31 -5.31 6.31
CA TYR A 41 6.44 -4.55 5.79
C TYR A 41 6.94 -3.62 6.90
N SER A 42 8.23 -3.29 6.91
CA SER A 42 8.75 -2.33 7.87
C SER A 42 8.19 -0.93 7.57
N SER A 43 7.58 -0.30 8.56
CA SER A 43 7.08 1.08 8.44
C SER A 43 8.19 2.10 8.25
N GLU A 44 9.39 1.83 8.79
CA GLU A 44 10.56 2.71 8.69
C GLU A 44 10.97 2.94 7.23
N TYR A 45 10.93 1.90 6.39
CA TYR A 45 11.24 2.04 4.97
C TYR A 45 10.12 2.71 4.17
N LEU A 46 8.89 2.71 4.70
CA LEU A 46 7.75 3.34 4.04
C LEU A 46 7.69 4.85 4.30
N SER A 47 8.09 5.33 5.48
CA SER A 47 7.99 6.76 5.81
C SER A 47 8.73 7.66 4.82
N ASP A 48 9.88 7.22 4.34
CA ASP A 48 10.74 8.03 3.46
C ASP A 48 10.16 8.17 2.06
N ILE A 49 9.47 7.14 1.56
CA ILE A 49 8.94 7.13 0.20
C ILE A 49 7.52 7.71 0.11
N LEU A 50 6.74 7.66 1.19
CA LEU A 50 5.35 8.11 1.21
C LEU A 50 5.20 9.63 0.97
N VAL A 51 6.26 10.42 1.13
CA VAL A 51 6.26 11.85 0.76
C VAL A 51 5.93 12.07 -0.72
N LEU A 52 6.22 11.09 -1.58
CA LEU A 52 5.93 11.15 -3.02
C LEU A 52 4.43 11.12 -3.33
N THR A 53 3.58 10.67 -2.41
CA THR A 53 2.12 10.74 -2.59
C THR A 53 1.64 12.17 -2.80
N ASN A 54 2.29 13.16 -2.18
CA ASN A 54 1.98 14.59 -2.33
C ASN A 54 2.33 15.16 -3.70
N LEU A 55 3.20 14.48 -4.46
CA LEU A 55 3.67 14.90 -5.78
C LEU A 55 3.05 14.05 -6.90
N SER A 56 2.35 12.98 -6.53
CA SER A 56 1.72 12.05 -7.46
C SER A 56 0.24 12.40 -7.66
N GLY A 57 -0.24 12.39 -8.90
CA GLY A 57 -1.67 12.45 -9.16
C GLY A 57 -2.37 11.13 -8.82
N ASN A 58 -1.64 10.01 -8.90
CA ASN A 58 -2.13 8.69 -8.53
C ASN A 58 -0.98 7.83 -7.95
N THR A 59 -1.29 7.05 -6.92
CA THR A 59 -0.39 6.05 -6.35
C THR A 59 -1.03 4.67 -6.49
N ARG A 60 -0.27 3.71 -7.04
CA ARG A 60 -0.70 2.30 -7.16
C ARG A 60 0.09 1.42 -6.22
N LEU A 61 -0.63 0.53 -5.54
CA LEU A 61 -0.09 -0.43 -4.58
C LEU A 61 -0.28 -1.85 -5.13
N PHE A 62 0.78 -2.62 -5.23
CA PHE A 62 0.71 -4.05 -5.54
C PHE A 62 1.39 -4.83 -4.43
N PHE A 63 0.70 -5.82 -3.88
CA PHE A 63 1.25 -6.67 -2.84
C PHE A 63 0.63 -8.06 -2.88
N GLY A 64 1.29 -9.00 -2.22
CA GLY A 64 0.75 -10.34 -2.03
C GLY A 64 1.65 -11.15 -1.11
N GLU A 65 1.13 -12.28 -0.64
CA GLU A 65 1.89 -13.22 0.18
C GLU A 65 3.25 -13.54 -0.44
N GLN A 66 4.33 -13.31 0.33
CA GLN A 66 5.71 -13.58 -0.06
C GLN A 66 6.18 -12.83 -1.32
N LYS A 67 5.49 -11.74 -1.71
CA LYS A 67 5.92 -10.85 -2.79
C LYS A 67 6.37 -9.51 -2.22
N PRO A 68 7.30 -8.80 -2.88
CA PRO A 68 7.58 -7.41 -2.55
C PRO A 68 6.32 -6.56 -2.62
N LEU A 69 6.21 -5.58 -1.72
CA LEU A 69 5.34 -4.44 -1.93
C LEU A 69 5.91 -3.61 -3.08
N GLN A 70 5.08 -3.33 -4.08
CA GLN A 70 5.40 -2.38 -5.12
C GLN A 70 4.52 -1.14 -4.96
N LEU A 71 5.16 0.01 -4.78
CA LEU A 71 4.54 1.32 -4.85
C LEU A 71 4.92 1.97 -6.18
N GLN A 72 3.93 2.41 -6.94
CA GLN A 72 4.13 3.21 -8.13
C GLN A 72 3.54 4.60 -7.92
N PHE A 73 4.35 5.62 -8.13
CA PHE A 73 3.95 7.02 -8.05
C PHE A 73 4.02 7.63 -9.45
N ASP A 74 2.86 7.98 -10.00
CA ASP A 74 2.76 8.67 -11.30
C ASP A 74 2.76 10.18 -11.04
N MET A 75 3.85 10.86 -11.43
CA MET A 75 4.08 12.27 -11.12
C MET A 75 3.30 13.19 -12.07
N GLU A 76 2.76 14.29 -11.54
CA GLU A 76 1.94 15.23 -12.34
C GLU A 76 2.71 15.90 -13.49
N ASN A 77 4.00 16.15 -13.29
CA ASN A 77 4.90 16.75 -14.29
C ASN A 77 5.46 15.76 -15.32
N GLY A 78 4.99 14.51 -15.28
CA GLY A 78 5.51 13.41 -16.08
C GLY A 78 6.69 12.70 -15.39
N GLY A 79 6.71 11.38 -15.49
CA GLY A 79 7.68 10.50 -14.82
C GLY A 79 7.00 9.50 -13.88
N ASN A 80 7.71 8.43 -13.56
CA ASN A 80 7.22 7.38 -12.68
C ASN A 80 8.34 6.95 -11.71
N VAL A 81 7.98 6.76 -10.45
CA VAL A 81 8.85 6.14 -9.45
C VAL A 81 8.26 4.79 -9.06
N VAL A 82 9.06 3.74 -9.22
CA VAL A 82 8.75 2.38 -8.73
C VAL A 82 9.61 2.10 -7.50
N TYR A 83 8.97 1.82 -6.38
CA TYR A 83 9.63 1.42 -5.14
C TYR A 83 9.25 -0.01 -4.78
N LEU A 84 10.24 -0.85 -4.51
CA LEU A 84 10.08 -2.25 -4.14
C LEU A 84 10.57 -2.48 -2.72
N LEU A 85 9.71 -3.00 -1.86
CA LEU A 85 10.03 -3.32 -0.47
C LEU A 85 9.76 -4.79 -0.19
N ALA A 86 10.81 -5.51 0.22
CA ALA A 86 10.67 -6.91 0.60
C ALA A 86 9.73 -7.05 1.81
N PRO A 87 8.87 -8.08 1.84
CA PRO A 87 8.05 -8.35 3.01
C PRO A 87 8.95 -8.73 4.19
N GLN A 88 8.55 -8.32 5.39
CA GLN A 88 9.12 -8.90 6.59
C GLN A 88 8.68 -10.36 6.68
N MET A 89 9.65 -11.26 6.71
CA MET A 89 9.39 -12.64 7.06
C MET A 89 9.07 -12.66 8.55
N GLY A 90 7.81 -12.97 8.87
CA GLY A 90 7.38 -13.27 10.22
C GLY A 90 7.90 -14.63 10.67
#